data_AF-A0AAD5H6R9-F1
#
_entry.id   AF-A0AAD5H6R9-F1
#
_cell.length_a   1.000
_cell.length_b   1.000
_cell.length_c   1.000
_cell.angle_alpha   90.00
_cell.angle_beta   90.00
_cell.angle_gamma   90.00
#
_symmetry.space_group_name_H-M   'P 1'
#
loop_
_entity.id
_entity.type
_entity.pdbx_description
1 polymer ?
#
loop_
_entity_poly.entity_id
_entity_poly.type
_entity_poly.pdbx_seq_one_letter_code
_entity_poly.pdbx_strand_id
1 'polypeptide(L)' 'MSHDRPLEPGVVLTIEPGLYIPDDEAFGPFAGIGVRIEDDVAITERGREVLSKDVPVAPDEVEALVGGS' A
#
# COMPACT_ATOMS: atom_id res chain seq x y z
N MET A 1 21.79 -6.64 -6.85
CA MET A 1 21.46 -5.24 -7.17
C MET A 1 21.58 -4.46 -5.86
N SER A 2 22.34 -3.37 -5.80
CA SER A 2 22.32 -2.49 -4.61
C SER A 2 20.98 -1.74 -4.56
N HIS A 3 20.40 -1.63 -3.37
CA HIS A 3 19.15 -0.91 -3.10
C HIS A 3 19.37 0.59 -2.83
N ASP A 4 20.60 1.07 -3.06
CA ASP A 4 21.03 2.41 -2.68
C ASP A 4 21.10 3.36 -3.89
N ARG A 5 20.57 2.92 -5.04
CA ARG A 5 20.50 3.79 -6.22
C ARG A 5 19.44 4.87 -6.00
N PRO A 6 19.78 6.16 -6.17
CA PRO A 6 18.80 7.22 -6.16
C PRO A 6 17.71 6.99 -7.20
N LEU A 7 16.47 7.37 -6.87
CA LEU A 7 15.36 7.36 -7.82
C LEU A 7 15.46 8.59 -8.73
N GLU A 8 15.37 8.38 -10.04
CA GLU A 8 15.44 9.43 -11.07
C GLU A 8 14.08 9.64 -11.74
N PRO A 9 13.79 10.85 -12.27
CA PRO A 9 12.59 11.08 -13.06
C PRO A 9 12.41 10.06 -14.20
N GLY A 10 11.19 9.54 -14.36
CA GLY A 10 10.85 8.49 -15.32
C GLY A 10 10.85 7.06 -14.76
N VAL A 11 11.37 6.85 -13.54
CA VAL A 11 11.18 5.59 -12.81
C VAL A 11 9.72 5.45 -12.37
N VAL A 12 9.16 4.25 -12.54
CA VAL A 12 7.88 3.85 -11.96
C VAL A 12 8.11 2.63 -11.07
N LEU A 13 7.59 2.66 -9.86
CA LEU A 13 7.72 1.62 -8.85
C LEU A 13 6.48 1.51 -7.98
N THR A 14 6.33 0.39 -7.29
CA THR A 14 5.30 0.16 -6.28
C THR A 14 5.76 0.71 -4.92
N ILE A 15 4.81 1.23 -4.15
CA ILE A 15 4.95 1.47 -2.71
C ILE A 15 3.93 0.58 -2.00
N GLU A 16 4.39 -0.50 -1.37
CA GLU A 16 3.54 -1.64 -1.02
C GLU A 16 3.73 -2.17 0.42
N PRO A 17 3.58 -1.34 1.47
CA PRO A 17 3.66 -1.82 2.86
C PRO A 17 2.59 -2.88 3.15
N GLY A 18 3.01 -3.96 3.81
CA GLY A 18 2.10 -5.03 4.24
C GLY A 18 2.46 -5.60 5.62
N LEU A 19 1.43 -6.03 6.33
CA LEU A 19 1.51 -6.74 7.61
C LEU A 19 0.77 -8.07 7.48
N TYR A 20 1.44 -9.15 7.89
CA TYR A 20 0.91 -10.50 7.86
C TYR A 20 1.10 -11.12 9.24
N ILE A 21 -0.01 -11.38 9.92
CA ILE A 21 0.01 -11.86 11.29
C ILE A 21 -0.18 -13.38 11.26
N PRO A 22 0.72 -14.17 11.89
CA PRO A 22 0.56 -15.61 11.97
C PRO A 22 -0.80 -16.01 12.56
N ASP A 23 -1.31 -17.15 12.10
CA ASP A 23 -2.51 -17.76 12.66
C ASP A 23 -2.15 -18.49 13.98
N ASP A 24 -1.94 -17.70 15.03
CA ASP A 24 -1.55 -18.13 16.37
C ASP A 24 -2.33 -17.33 17.42
N GLU A 25 -2.89 -18.03 18.41
CA GLU A 25 -3.72 -17.45 19.47
C GLU A 25 -3.02 -16.32 20.26
N ALA A 26 -1.67 -16.30 20.28
CA ALA A 26 -0.88 -15.24 20.90
C ALA A 26 -1.16 -13.84 20.32
N PHE A 27 -1.66 -13.76 19.08
CA PHE A 27 -2.00 -12.50 18.41
C PHE A 27 -3.48 -12.09 18.59
N GLY A 28 -4.25 -12.87 19.35
CA GLY A 28 -5.63 -12.55 19.73
C GLY A 28 -6.53 -12.27 18.51
N PRO A 29 -7.27 -11.14 18.48
CA PRO A 29 -8.22 -10.86 17.40
C PRO A 29 -7.57 -10.59 16.04
N PHE A 30 -6.24 -10.48 15.99
CA PHE A 30 -5.50 -10.21 14.76
C PHE A 30 -4.86 -11.47 14.15
N ALA A 31 -4.95 -12.62 14.81
CA ALA A 31 -4.43 -13.88 14.32
C ALA A 31 -4.98 -14.18 12.90
N GLY A 32 -4.09 -14.53 11.98
CA GLY A 32 -4.45 -14.85 10.59
C GLY A 32 -4.80 -13.64 9.70
N ILE A 33 -4.78 -12.41 10.21
CA ILE A 33 -5.03 -11.21 9.40
C ILE A 33 -3.79 -10.86 8.56
N GLY A 34 -4.01 -10.64 7.26
CA GLY A 34 -3.03 -10.09 6.34
C GLY A 34 -3.59 -8.88 5.61
N VAL A 35 -2.85 -7.77 5.60
CA VAL A 35 -3.22 -6.53 4.91
C VAL A 35 -2.01 -5.98 4.16
N ARG A 36 -2.21 -5.52 2.93
CA ARG A 36 -1.23 -4.76 2.14
C ARG A 36 -1.96 -3.62 1.45
N ILE A 37 -1.38 -2.42 1.50
CA ILE A 37 -1.84 -1.27 0.71
C ILE A 37 -0.72 -0.98 -0.29
N GLU A 38 -1.08 -0.83 -1.56
CA GLU A 38 -0.14 -0.77 -2.66
C GLU A 38 -0.55 0.33 -3.65
N ASP A 39 0.42 1.17 -4.02
CA ASP A 39 0.25 2.22 -5.02
C ASP A 39 1.36 2.17 -6.06
N ASP A 40 1.00 2.46 -7.32
CA ASP A 40 1.95 2.74 -8.40
C ASP A 40 2.40 4.20 -8.34
N VAL A 41 3.71 4.42 -8.24
CA VAL A 41 4.31 5.75 -8.09
C VAL A 41 5.29 6.04 -9.21
N ALA A 42 5.05 7.12 -9.93
CA ALA A 42 5.98 7.68 -10.91
C ALA A 42 6.84 8.77 -10.27
N ILE A 43 8.15 8.71 -10.49
CA ILE A 43 9.09 9.75 -10.08
C ILE A 43 9.16 10.81 -11.18
N THR A 44 9.04 12.07 -10.77
CA THR A 44 9.00 13.23 -11.66
C THR A 44 10.14 14.18 -11.31
N GLU A 45 10.41 15.18 -12.16
CA GLU A 45 11.42 16.21 -11.87
C GLU A 45 11.17 17.00 -10.58
N ARG A 46 9.92 17.01 -10.07
CA ARG A 46 9.50 17.82 -8.90
C ARG A 46 9.13 16.97 -7.68
N GLY A 47 9.28 15.65 -7.74
CA GLY A 47 8.86 14.74 -6.67
C GLY A 47 8.23 13.47 -7.24
N ARG A 48 7.00 13.14 -6.83
CA ARG A 48 6.31 11.91 -7.23
C ARG A 48 4.85 12.15 -7.60
N GLU A 49 4.33 11.32 -8.49
CA GLU A 49 2.92 11.21 -8.83
C GLU A 49 2.41 9.81 -8.48
N VAL A 50 1.21 9.73 -7.91
CA VAL A 50 0.53 8.46 -7.62
C VAL A 50 -0.45 8.18 -8.73
N LEU A 51 -0.23 7.08 -9.45
CA LEU A 51 -1.00 6.71 -10.63
C LEU A 51 -2.30 5.99 -10.25
N SER A 52 -2.33 5.32 -9.09
CA SER A 52 -3.44 4.51 -8.57
C SER A 52 -4.30 5.21 -7.50
N LYS A 53 -4.05 6.50 -7.22
CA LYS A 53 -4.68 7.26 -6.11
C LYS A 53 -6.20 7.33 -6.11
N ASP A 54 -6.84 7.02 -7.24
CA ASP A 54 -8.29 7.09 -7.39
C ASP A 54 -8.99 5.87 -6.76
N VAL A 55 -8.24 4.81 -6.39
CA VAL A 55 -8.75 3.68 -5.62
C VAL A 55 -8.71 4.05 -4.12
N PRO A 56 -9.85 4.00 -3.40
CA PRO A 56 -9.87 4.34 -1.98
C PRO A 56 -9.12 3.30 -1.15
N VAL A 57 -8.38 3.78 -0.15
CA VAL A 57 -7.61 2.95 0.79
C VAL A 57 -7.92 3.28 2.25
N ALA A 58 -8.56 4.42 2.52
CA ALA A 58 -9.04 4.74 3.85
C ALA A 58 -10.20 3.79 4.22
N PRO A 59 -10.22 3.20 5.42
CA PRO A 59 -11.26 2.24 5.82
C PRO A 59 -12.68 2.75 5.55
N ASP A 60 -13.00 3.96 5.98
CA ASP A 60 -14.34 4.56 5.80
C ASP A 60 -14.73 4.71 4.31
N GLU A 61 -13.77 5.04 3.44
CA GLU A 61 -14.02 5.18 1.99
C GLU A 61 -14.22 3.81 1.33
N VAL A 62 -13.45 2.81 1.76
CA VAL A 62 -13.61 1.42 1.30
C VAL A 62 -14.97 0.88 1.75
N GLU A 63 -15.34 1.07 3.01
CA GLU A 63 -16.64 0.67 3.57
C GLU A 63 -17.81 1.32 2.81
N ALA A 64 -17.71 2.64 2.56
CA ALA A 64 -18.69 3.38 1.77
C ALA A 64 -18.81 2.86 0.33
N LEU A 65 -17.69 2.45 -0.29
CA LEU A 65 -17.68 1.91 -1.65
C LEU A 65 -18.33 0.52 -1.72
N VAL A 66 -18.09 -0.36 -0.74
CA VAL A 66 -18.55 -1.76 -0.75
C VAL A 66 -19.93 -1.97 -0.11
N GLY A 67 -20.52 -0.92 0.46
CA GLY A 67 -21.83 -0.97 1.09
C GLY A 67 -21.81 -1.51 2.53
N GLY A 68 -20.69 -1.36 3.24
CA GLY A 68 -20.60 -1.60 4.68
C GLY A 68 -21.60 -0.68 5.40
N SER A 69 -22.57 -1.28 6.09
CA SER A 69 -23.63 -0.58 6.84
C SER A 69 -23.26 -0.40 8.30
#